data_AF-A0A533SAT6-F1
#
_entry.id   AF-A0A533SAT6-F1
#
_cell.length_a   1.000
_cell.length_b   1.000
_cell.length_c   1.000
_cell.angle_alpha   90.00
_cell.angle_beta   90.00
_cell.angle_gamma   90.00
#
_symmetry.space_group_name_H-M   'P 1'
#
loop_
_entity.id
_entity.type
_entity.pdbx_description
1 polymer ?
#
loop_
_entity_poly.entity_id
_entity_poly.type
_entity_poly.pdbx_seq_one_letter_code
_entity_poly.pdbx_strand_id
1 'polypeptide(L)'
;MSERRPSDNQASSRQDLSSPDEEIRRTAVTALAGGTLSETRGLLMDAMGDRSWRVRKEAVEVFLASAGAEDYAEELFGLLRSPDNAGLRNSSVEVLVRLGKMAIPIPASHAG
;
A
#
# COMPACT_ATOMS: atom_id res chain seq x y z
N MET A 1 -7.25 1.53 31.76
CA MET A 1 -7.32 1.40 30.29
C MET A 1 -6.20 2.27 29.74
N SER A 2 -5.01 1.70 29.49
CA SER A 2 -3.84 2.48 29.10
C SER A 2 -3.90 2.74 27.61
N GLU A 3 -3.98 4.01 27.21
CA GLU A 3 -3.85 4.42 25.81
C GLU A 3 -2.45 3.98 25.33
N ARG A 4 -2.40 3.11 24.31
CA ARG A 4 -1.14 2.73 23.66
C ARG A 4 -0.55 3.96 22.99
N ARG A 5 0.76 4.19 23.18
CA ARG A 5 1.44 5.30 22.51
C ARG A 5 1.54 5.00 21.00
N PRO A 6 1.51 6.02 20.13
CA PRO A 6 1.64 5.84 18.67
C PRO A 6 2.88 5.03 18.25
N SER A 7 3.98 5.18 19.00
CA SER A 7 5.23 4.43 18.82
C SER A 7 5.09 2.92 19.08
N ASP A 8 4.26 2.53 20.04
CA ASP A 8 4.02 1.11 20.39
C ASP A 8 3.19 0.42 19.31
N ASN A 9 2.32 1.19 18.65
CA ASN A 9 1.50 0.71 17.54
C ASN A 9 2.39 0.39 16.32
N GLN A 10 3.36 1.26 15.98
CA GLN A 10 4.26 1.03 14.85
C GLN A 10 5.25 -0.13 15.06
N ALA A 11 5.73 -0.33 16.31
CA ALA A 11 6.61 -1.46 16.64
C ALA A 11 5.86 -2.80 16.52
N SER A 12 4.60 -2.86 16.98
CA SER A 12 3.71 -4.01 16.79
C SER A 12 3.46 -4.28 15.31
N SER A 13 3.16 -3.24 14.51
CA SER A 13 2.88 -3.41 13.07
C SER A 13 4.04 -4.03 12.31
N ARG A 14 5.30 -3.64 12.58
CA ARG A 14 6.47 -4.25 11.92
C ARG A 14 6.64 -5.73 12.27
N GLN A 15 6.43 -6.08 13.53
CA GLN A 15 6.52 -7.47 13.96
C GLN A 15 5.43 -8.30 13.29
N ASP A 16 4.19 -7.82 13.28
CA ASP A 16 3.05 -8.52 12.69
C ASP A 16 3.19 -8.65 11.16
N LEU A 17 3.72 -7.62 10.48
CA LEU A 17 4.06 -7.65 9.05
C LEU A 17 5.17 -8.65 8.71
N SER A 18 5.97 -9.10 9.67
CA SER A 18 7.00 -10.13 9.48
C SER A 18 6.55 -11.54 9.89
N SER A 19 5.30 -11.69 10.34
CA SER A 19 4.77 -12.95 10.84
C SER A 19 4.85 -14.07 9.79
N PRO A 20 5.17 -15.32 10.19
CA PRO A 20 5.08 -16.46 9.28
C PRO A 20 3.63 -16.72 8.83
N ASP A 21 2.64 -16.28 9.60
CA ASP A 21 1.22 -16.41 9.28
C ASP A 21 0.77 -15.34 8.28
N GLU A 22 0.22 -15.77 7.14
CA GLU A 22 -0.33 -14.90 6.11
C GLU A 22 -1.43 -13.97 6.65
N GLU A 23 -2.34 -14.48 7.48
CA GLU A 23 -3.51 -13.73 7.92
C GLU A 23 -3.12 -12.66 8.95
N ILE A 24 -2.11 -12.92 9.77
CA ILE A 24 -1.53 -11.92 10.67
C ILE A 24 -0.91 -10.78 9.85
N ARG A 25 -0.10 -11.10 8.82
CA ARG A 25 0.48 -10.07 7.95
C ARG A 25 -0.60 -9.25 7.25
N ARG A 26 -1.63 -9.91 6.70
CA ARG A 26 -2.74 -9.23 6.02
C ARG A 26 -3.49 -8.29 6.96
N THR A 27 -3.81 -8.75 8.17
CA THR A 27 -4.47 -7.93 9.21
C THR A 27 -3.60 -6.74 9.61
N ALA A 28 -2.28 -6.94 9.71
CA ALA A 28 -1.34 -5.86 10.00
C ALA A 28 -1.34 -4.79 8.91
N VAL A 29 -1.42 -5.18 7.63
CA VAL A 29 -1.58 -4.24 6.51
C VAL A 29 -2.87 -3.45 6.64
N THR A 30 -4.00 -4.10 6.90
CA THR A 30 -5.29 -3.40 7.11
C THR A 30 -5.21 -2.38 8.25
N ALA A 31 -4.50 -2.70 9.33
CA ALA A 31 -4.33 -1.80 10.46
C ALA A 31 -3.55 -0.52 10.12
N LEU A 32 -2.72 -0.52 9.08
CA LEU A 32 -1.99 0.66 8.61
C LEU A 32 -2.92 1.76 8.08
N ALA A 33 -4.16 1.43 7.69
CA ALA A 33 -5.16 2.41 7.25
C ALA A 33 -5.55 3.41 8.36
N GLY A 34 -5.24 3.11 9.62
CA GLY A 34 -5.46 4.03 10.74
C GLY A 34 -4.42 5.15 10.88
N GLY A 35 -3.32 5.11 10.12
CA GLY A 35 -2.26 6.13 10.11
C GLY A 35 -2.30 7.02 8.86
N THR A 36 -1.50 8.09 8.86
CA THR A 36 -1.34 8.89 7.64
C THR A 36 -0.45 8.16 6.63
N LEU A 37 -0.67 8.36 5.33
CA LEU A 37 0.14 7.68 4.31
C LEU A 37 1.62 8.04 4.43
N SER A 38 1.95 9.28 4.81
CA SER A 38 3.34 9.69 5.03
C SER A 38 4.06 8.86 6.10
N GLU A 39 3.33 8.33 7.09
CA GLU A 39 3.88 7.49 8.16
C GLU A 39 3.93 6.02 7.75
N THR A 40 2.95 5.55 6.98
CA THR A 40 2.74 4.12 6.72
C THR A 40 3.21 3.64 5.35
N ARG A 41 3.47 4.56 4.41
CA ARG A 41 3.82 4.24 3.01
C ARG A 41 4.97 3.24 2.87
N GLY A 42 6.02 3.33 3.69
CA GLY A 42 7.15 2.41 3.63
C GLY A 42 6.72 0.97 3.95
N LEU A 43 5.91 0.80 4.99
CA LEU A 43 5.37 -0.51 5.38
C LEU A 43 4.38 -1.05 4.34
N LEU A 44 3.58 -0.18 3.74
CA LEU A 44 2.68 -0.56 2.64
C LEU A 44 3.46 -0.97 1.39
N MET A 45 4.54 -0.25 1.05
CA MET A 45 5.42 -0.60 -0.08
C MET A 45 6.16 -1.92 0.15
N ASP A 46 6.61 -2.19 1.38
CA ASP A 46 7.15 -3.50 1.74
C ASP A 46 6.10 -4.61 1.58
N ALA A 47 4.87 -4.37 2.04
CA ALA A 47 3.76 -5.32 1.94
C ALA A 47 3.28 -5.55 0.49
N MET A 48 3.41 -4.56 -0.41
CA MET A 48 3.22 -4.75 -1.86
C MET A 48 4.23 -5.74 -2.45
N GLY A 49 5.37 -5.97 -1.78
CA GLY A 49 6.35 -6.98 -2.11
C GLY A 49 6.17 -8.32 -1.40
N ASP A 50 5.10 -8.51 -0.61
CA ASP A 50 4.90 -9.72 0.18
C ASP A 50 4.84 -10.99 -0.69
N ARG A 51 5.30 -12.12 -0.13
CA ARG A 51 5.24 -13.43 -0.78
C ARG A 51 3.80 -13.87 -1.12
N SER A 52 2.82 -13.51 -0.29
CA SER A 52 1.41 -13.81 -0.49
C SER A 52 0.73 -12.79 -1.38
N TRP A 53 -0.01 -13.28 -2.37
CA TRP A 53 -0.82 -12.40 -3.22
C TRP A 53 -1.93 -11.68 -2.46
N ARG A 54 -2.46 -12.28 -1.37
CA ARG A 54 -3.54 -11.67 -0.57
C ARG A 54 -3.03 -10.45 0.18
N VAL A 55 -1.84 -10.56 0.78
CA VAL A 55 -1.18 -9.45 1.49
C VAL A 55 -0.84 -8.32 0.52
N ARG A 56 -0.28 -8.66 -0.66
CA ARG A 56 -0.01 -7.66 -1.71
C ARG A 56 -1.28 -6.92 -2.15
N LYS A 57 -2.39 -7.65 -2.34
CA LYS A 57 -3.66 -7.06 -2.75
C LYS A 57 -4.20 -6.11 -1.68
N GLU A 58 -4.17 -6.53 -0.42
CA GLU A 58 -4.55 -5.68 0.72
C GLU A 58 -3.70 -4.39 0.76
N ALA A 59 -2.38 -4.50 0.57
CA ALA A 59 -1.48 -3.35 0.59
C ALA A 59 -1.80 -2.35 -0.54
N VAL A 60 -2.09 -2.84 -1.74
CA VAL A 60 -2.52 -2.01 -2.87
C VAL A 60 -3.82 -1.26 -2.55
N GLU A 61 -4.83 -1.95 -1.99
CA GLU A 61 -6.10 -1.30 -1.65
C GLU A 61 -5.94 -0.26 -0.54
N VAL A 62 -5.19 -0.56 0.53
CA VAL A 62 -4.94 0.38 1.62
C VAL A 62 -4.16 1.60 1.13
N PHE A 63 -3.17 1.41 0.27
CA PHE A 63 -2.41 2.52 -0.33
C PHE A 63 -3.32 3.43 -1.16
N LEU A 64 -4.14 2.87 -2.05
CA LEU A 64 -5.04 3.64 -2.92
C LEU A 64 -6.19 4.31 -2.18
N ALA A 65 -6.62 3.78 -1.04
CA ALA A 65 -7.64 4.39 -0.19
C ALA A 65 -7.09 5.53 0.68
N SER A 66 -5.76 5.67 0.78
CA SER A 66 -5.12 6.67 1.61
C SER A 66 -5.09 8.04 0.91
N ALA A 67 -5.36 9.11 1.66
CA ALA A 67 -5.29 10.47 1.13
C ALA A 67 -3.85 10.84 0.73
N GLY A 68 -3.69 11.49 -0.42
CA GLY A 68 -2.39 11.89 -0.97
C GLY A 68 -1.61 10.73 -1.60
N ALA A 69 -2.26 9.64 -1.98
CA ALA A 69 -1.61 8.50 -2.64
C ALA A 69 -0.92 8.89 -3.96
N GLU A 70 -1.49 9.87 -4.68
CA GLU A 70 -0.95 10.46 -5.89
C GLU A 70 0.42 11.13 -5.69
N ASP A 71 0.70 11.67 -4.50
CA ASP A 71 1.96 12.37 -4.19
C ASP A 71 3.17 11.43 -4.19
N TYR A 72 2.94 10.12 -4.14
CA TYR A 72 3.98 9.08 -4.08
C TYR A 72 4.18 8.35 -5.42
N ALA A 73 3.63 8.85 -6.52
CA ALA A 73 3.76 8.23 -7.84
C ALA A 73 5.23 8.04 -8.26
N GLU A 74 6.10 9.03 -8.04
CA GLU A 74 7.52 8.92 -8.41
C GLU A 74 8.25 7.79 -7.66
N GLU A 75 7.93 7.60 -6.40
CA GLU A 75 8.51 6.54 -5.59
C GLU A 75 8.04 5.16 -6.08
N LEU A 76 6.75 5.01 -6.37
CA LEU A 76 6.19 3.80 -7.00
C LEU A 76 6.84 3.50 -8.35
N PHE A 77 7.14 4.52 -9.16
CA PHE A 77 7.89 4.35 -10.40
C PHE A 77 9.31 3.80 -10.15
N GLY A 78 9.96 4.21 -9.06
CA GLY A 78 11.24 3.65 -8.63
C GLY A 78 11.17 2.14 -8.37
N LEU A 79 10.08 1.67 -7.75
CA LEU A 79 9.89 0.26 -7.41
C LEU A 79 9.75 -0.67 -8.63
N LEU A 80 9.40 -0.12 -9.80
CA LEU A 80 9.34 -0.88 -11.06
C LEU A 80 10.70 -1.46 -11.47
N ARG A 81 11.80 -0.90 -10.96
CA ARG A 81 13.15 -1.36 -11.22
C ARG A 81 13.65 -2.39 -10.21
N SER A 82 12.83 -2.81 -9.24
CA SER A 82 13.23 -3.83 -8.26
C SER A 82 13.60 -5.13 -8.98
N PRO A 83 14.86 -5.60 -8.96
CA PRO A 83 15.30 -6.71 -9.80
C PRO A 83 14.68 -8.05 -9.36
N ASP A 84 14.61 -8.28 -8.04
CA ASP A 84 14.34 -9.62 -7.49
C ASP A 84 12.90 -9.81 -7.00
N ASN A 85 12.08 -8.76 -6.98
CA ASN A 85 10.70 -8.84 -6.49
C ASN A 85 9.66 -8.50 -7.58
N ALA A 86 9.26 -9.52 -8.34
CA ALA A 86 8.21 -9.37 -9.35
C ALA A 86 6.85 -9.00 -8.74
N GLY A 87 6.56 -9.44 -7.51
CA GLY A 87 5.33 -9.08 -6.79
C GLY A 87 5.25 -7.58 -6.54
N LEU A 88 6.35 -7.00 -6.04
CA LEU A 88 6.47 -5.56 -5.80
C LEU A 88 6.31 -4.75 -7.09
N ARG A 89 6.96 -5.17 -8.18
CA ARG A 89 6.82 -4.51 -9.48
C ARG A 89 5.36 -4.53 -9.95
N ASN A 90 4.70 -5.69 -9.90
CA ASN A 90 3.33 -5.84 -10.35
C ASN A 90 2.34 -5.01 -9.52
N SER A 91 2.47 -5.04 -8.19
CA SER A 91 1.64 -4.23 -7.29
C SER A 91 1.87 -2.73 -7.51
N SER A 92 3.12 -2.30 -7.73
CA SER A 92 3.44 -0.90 -8.02
C SER A 92 2.83 -0.45 -9.36
N VAL A 93 2.87 -1.28 -10.41
CA VAL A 93 2.17 -1.02 -11.68
C VAL A 93 0.66 -0.88 -11.44
N GLU A 94 0.06 -1.77 -10.66
CA GLU A 94 -1.39 -1.72 -10.38
C GLU A 94 -1.79 -0.41 -9.71
N VAL A 95 -1.06 0.03 -8.69
CA VAL A 95 -1.30 1.32 -8.02
C VAL A 95 -1.18 2.47 -9.03
N LEU A 96 -0.08 2.54 -9.78
CA LEU A 96 0.16 3.61 -10.77
C LEU A 96 -0.96 3.68 -11.84
N VAL A 97 -1.39 2.53 -12.37
CA VAL A 97 -2.49 2.48 -13.35
C VAL A 97 -3.80 2.97 -12.74
N ARG A 98 -4.10 2.61 -11.49
CA ARG A 98 -5.33 3.02 -10.82
C ARG A 98 -5.33 4.49 -10.44
N LEU A 99 -4.21 5.03 -9.97
CA LEU A 99 -4.03 6.47 -9.75
C LEU A 99 -4.22 7.26 -11.06
N GLY A 100 -3.63 6.79 -12.17
CA GLY A 100 -3.81 7.42 -13.48
C GLY A 100 -5.26 7.45 -13.96
N LYS A 101 -6.03 6.38 -13.73
CA LYS A 101 -7.48 6.35 -14.02
C LYS A 101 -8.29 7.30 -13.15
N MET A 102 -7.84 7.59 -11.92
CA MET A 102 -8.48 8.56 -11.03
C MET A 102 -8.13 10.01 -11.42
N ALA A 103 -6.91 10.24 -11.92
CA ALA A 103 -6.41 11.57 -12.27
C ALA A 103 -6.90 12.09 -13.64
N ILE A 104 -7.26 11.22 -14.58
CA ILE A 104 -7.83 11.60 -15.88
C ILE A 104 -9.36 11.53 -15.77
N PRO A 105 -10.08 12.64 -15.52
CA PRO A 105 -11.53 12.65 -15.68
C PRO A 105 -11.85 12.28 -17.13
N ILE A 106 -12.62 11.22 -17.34
CA ILE A 106 -13.14 10.87 -18.66
C ILE A 106 -13.98 12.08 -19.10
N PRO A 107 -13.60 12.83 -20.16
CA PRO A 107 -14.46 13.86 -20.67
C PRO A 107 -15.75 13.16 -21.08
N ALA A 108 -16.89 13.59 -20.56
CA ALA A 108 -18.18 13.08 -21.00
C ALA A 108 -18.25 13.28 -22.52
N SER A 109 -18.09 12.18 -23.26
CA SER A 109 -18.29 12.16 -24.69
C SER A 109 -19.70 12.66 -24.93
N HIS A 110 -19.81 13.77 -25.64
CA HIS A 110 -21.08 14.39 -25.97
C HIS A 110 -21.90 13.37 -26.75
N ALA A 111 -22.96 12.87 -26.11
CA ALA A 111 -24.04 12.20 -26.81
C ALA A 111 -24.77 13.27 -27.63
N GLY A 112 -24.38 13.39 -28.89
CA GLY A 112 -25.11 14.10 -29.94
C GLY A 112 -25.79 13.11 -30.86
#